data_AF-A0A840PQ90-F1
#
_entry.id   AF-A0A840PQ90-F1
#
_cell.length_a   1.000
_cell.length_b   1.000
_cell.length_c   1.000
_cell.angle_alpha   90.00
_cell.angle_beta   90.00
_cell.angle_gamma   90.00
#
_symmetry.space_group_name_H-M   'P 1'
#
loop_
_entity.id
_entity.type
_entity.pdbx_description
1 polymer ?
#
loop_
_entity_poly.entity_id
_entity_poly.type
_entity_poly.pdbx_seq_one_letter_code
_entity_poly.pdbx_strand_id
1 'polypeptide(L)'
;MSDFFVRHSQYSDVNQVLAQAVGFMGSVLEELNTFLKGMGEATQGQAAPLWQEQQVQWNKTYTDMHHRLNTGHKASNEAQQIFQDGDRRGAAIFG
;
A
#
# COMPACT_ATOMS: atom_id res chain seq x y z
N MET A 1 3.22 -4.54 40.30
CA MET A 1 3.49 -3.70 39.12
C MET A 1 3.07 -4.51 37.92
N SER A 2 1.93 -4.19 37.32
CA SER A 2 1.39 -4.90 36.17
C SER A 2 2.26 -4.62 34.96
N ASP A 3 2.80 -5.70 34.44
CA ASP A 3 3.66 -5.85 33.28
C ASP A 3 3.03 -5.20 32.03
N PHE A 4 3.32 -3.92 31.79
CA PHE A 4 3.10 -3.28 30.49
C PHE A 4 4.32 -3.56 29.60
N PHE A 5 4.67 -4.83 29.44
CA PHE A 5 5.46 -5.27 28.30
C PHE A 5 4.54 -5.25 27.08
N VAL A 6 4.22 -4.05 26.58
CA VAL A 6 3.77 -3.94 25.19
C VAL A 6 4.91 -4.48 24.35
N ARG A 7 4.66 -5.64 23.72
CA ARG A 7 5.57 -6.29 22.78
C ARG A 7 5.74 -5.39 21.55
N HIS A 8 6.53 -4.34 21.69
CA HIS A 8 6.83 -3.37 20.63
C HIS A 8 7.55 -4.02 19.45
N SER A 9 8.31 -5.11 19.69
CA SER A 9 8.93 -5.89 18.61
C SER A 9 7.89 -6.44 17.63
N GLN A 10 6.75 -6.93 18.13
CA GLN A 10 5.70 -7.51 17.27
C GLN A 10 4.99 -6.46 16.42
N TYR A 11 4.88 -5.21 16.89
CA TYR A 11 4.28 -4.12 16.12
C TYR A 11 5.22 -3.58 15.02
N SER A 12 6.52 -3.54 15.28
CA SER A 12 7.53 -3.22 14.25
C SER A 12 7.49 -4.23 13.11
N ASP A 13 7.44 -5.52 13.45
CA ASP A 13 7.38 -6.61 12.47
C ASP A 13 6.08 -6.55 11.64
N VAL A 14 4.94 -6.27 12.28
CA VAL A 14 3.65 -6.13 11.59
C VAL A 14 3.65 -4.95 10.62
N ASN A 15 4.19 -3.78 11.02
CA ASN A 15 4.29 -2.63 10.12
C ASN A 15 5.25 -2.89 8.96
N GLN A 16 6.36 -3.59 9.19
CA GLN A 16 7.30 -3.95 8.14
C GLN A 16 6.69 -4.93 7.12
N VAL A 17 5.94 -5.92 7.61
CA VAL A 17 5.18 -6.85 6.75
C VAL A 17 4.09 -6.12 5.98
N LEU A 18 3.38 -5.18 6.62
CA LEU A 18 2.36 -4.36 5.95
C LEU A 18 2.99 -3.47 4.86
N ALA A 19 4.12 -2.82 5.14
CA ALA A 19 4.83 -2.01 4.16
C ALA A 19 5.32 -2.85 2.96
N GLN A 20 5.85 -4.05 3.21
CA GLN A 20 6.22 -4.99 2.14
C GLN A 20 5.00 -5.43 1.31
N ALA A 21 3.89 -5.79 1.97
CA ALA A 21 2.68 -6.20 1.28
C ALA A 21 2.11 -5.06 0.42
N VAL A 22 2.10 -3.82 0.94
CA VAL A 22 1.65 -2.63 0.19
C VAL A 22 2.57 -2.34 -0.99
N GLY A 23 3.89 -2.45 -0.81
CA GLY A 23 4.86 -2.30 -1.90
C GLY A 23 4.67 -3.36 -3.00
N PHE A 24 4.49 -4.61 -2.61
CA PHE A 24 4.22 -5.71 -3.54
C PHE A 24 2.89 -5.54 -4.29
N MET A 25 1.82 -5.12 -3.60
CA MET A 25 0.55 -4.80 -4.26
C MET A 25 0.70 -3.63 -5.25
N GLY A 26 1.53 -2.64 -4.92
CA GLY A 26 1.87 -1.54 -5.83
C GLY A 26 2.53 -2.04 -7.12
N SER A 27 3.56 -2.89 -7.01
CA SER A 27 4.25 -3.43 -8.18
C SER A 27 3.34 -4.30 -9.06
N VAL A 28 2.52 -5.17 -8.45
CA VAL A 28 1.56 -6.00 -9.19
C VAL A 28 0.54 -5.14 -9.93
N LEU A 29 0.05 -4.04 -9.32
CA LEU A 29 -0.87 -3.12 -9.99
C LEU A 29 -0.23 -2.37 -11.15
N GLU A 30 1.03 -1.96 -11.03
CA GLU A 30 1.78 -1.33 -12.13
C GLU A 30 2.04 -2.29 -13.28
N GLU A 31 2.43 -3.53 -12.99
CA GLU A 31 2.62 -4.59 -13.99
C GLU A 31 1.32 -4.86 -14.75
N LEU A 32 0.21 -5.03 -14.03
CA LEU A 32 -1.09 -5.27 -14.63
C LEU A 32 -1.55 -4.09 -15.50
N ASN A 33 -1.35 -2.85 -15.03
CA ASN A 33 -1.64 -1.66 -15.82
C ASN A 33 -0.77 -1.57 -17.08
N THR A 34 0.51 -1.95 -16.99
CA THR A 34 1.42 -1.99 -18.14
C THR A 34 0.98 -3.04 -19.17
N PHE A 35 0.60 -4.23 -18.71
CA PHE A 35 0.05 -5.27 -19.58
C PHE A 35 -1.23 -4.80 -20.30
N LEU A 36 -2.17 -4.21 -19.56
CA LEU A 36 -3.44 -3.72 -20.12
C LEU A 36 -3.23 -2.56 -21.10
N LYS A 37 -2.21 -1.72 -20.95
CA LYS A 37 -1.89 -0.70 -21.96
C LYS A 37 -1.57 -1.30 -23.33
N GLY A 38 -0.93 -2.47 -23.37
CA GLY A 38 -0.62 -3.19 -24.62
C GLY A 38 -1.83 -3.84 -25.30
N MET A 39 -2.90 -4.11 -24.55
CA MET A 39 -4.12 -4.75 -25.09
C MET A 39 -4.88 -3.86 -26.09
N GLY A 40 -4.74 -2.53 -26.04
CA GLY A 40 -5.38 -1.63 -27.00
C GLY A 40 -4.93 -1.86 -28.45
N GLU A 41 -3.66 -2.22 -28.65
CA GLU A 41 -3.12 -2.53 -29.99
C GLU A 41 -3.55 -3.94 -30.46
N ALA A 42 -3.75 -4.86 -29.51
CA ALA A 42 -4.21 -6.22 -29.78
C ALA A 42 -5.72 -6.32 -30.04
N THR A 43 -6.51 -5.36 -29.54
CA THR A 43 -7.96 -5.40 -29.65
C THR A 43 -8.43 -4.66 -30.90
N GLN A 44 -8.73 -5.41 -31.96
CA GLN A 44 -9.21 -4.87 -33.24
C GLN A 44 -10.68 -5.22 -33.52
N GLY A 45 -11.31 -4.45 -34.42
CA GLY A 45 -12.66 -4.72 -34.89
C GLY A 45 -13.75 -4.38 -33.86
N GLN A 46 -14.82 -5.19 -33.83
CA GLN A 46 -16.01 -4.95 -32.99
C GLN A 46 -15.73 -4.99 -31.48
N ALA A 47 -14.59 -5.52 -31.05
CA ALA A 47 -14.18 -5.57 -29.65
C ALA A 47 -13.55 -4.26 -29.15
N ALA A 48 -13.11 -3.37 -30.05
CA ALA A 48 -12.40 -2.14 -29.68
C ALA A 48 -13.23 -1.19 -28.79
N PRO A 49 -14.53 -0.92 -29.05
CA PRO A 49 -15.36 -0.08 -28.18
C PRO A 49 -15.55 -0.68 -26.79
N LEU A 50 -15.76 -2.00 -26.72
CA LEU A 50 -15.97 -2.77 -25.50
C LEU A 50 -14.71 -2.78 -24.63
N TRP A 51 -13.54 -2.87 -25.26
CA TRP A 51 -12.25 -2.71 -24.60
C TRP A 51 -12.04 -1.29 -24.09
N GLN A 52 -12.41 -0.28 -24.87
CA GLN A 52 -12.27 1.13 -24.49
C GLN A 52 -13.08 1.46 -23.23
N GLU A 53 -14.32 0.95 -23.13
CA GLU A 53 -15.14 1.08 -21.92
C GLU A 53 -14.50 0.41 -20.71
N GLN A 54 -13.99 -0.83 -20.87
CA GLN A 54 -13.29 -1.54 -19.79
C GLN A 54 -12.01 -0.84 -19.37
N GLN A 55 -11.26 -0.26 -20.32
CA GLN A 55 -10.05 0.49 -20.03
C GLN A 55 -10.33 1.77 -19.23
N VAL A 56 -11.40 2.49 -19.55
CA VAL A 56 -11.84 3.67 -18.78
C VAL A 56 -12.21 3.28 -17.35
N GLN A 57 -13.00 2.21 -17.19
CA GLN A 57 -13.37 1.72 -15.87
C GLN A 57 -12.15 1.25 -15.08
N TRP A 58 -11.24 0.51 -15.72
CA TRP A 58 -9.97 0.07 -15.14
C TRP A 58 -9.14 1.26 -14.65
N ASN A 59 -8.94 2.29 -15.47
CA ASN A 59 -8.13 3.46 -15.11
C ASN A 59 -8.67 4.18 -13.87
N LYS A 60 -10.00 4.25 -13.73
CA LYS A 60 -10.65 4.80 -12.54
C LYS A 60 -10.34 3.96 -11.30
N THR A 61 -10.56 2.64 -11.38
CA THR A 61 -10.30 1.74 -10.25
C THR A 61 -8.82 1.67 -9.89
N TYR A 62 -7.93 1.66 -10.89
CA TYR A 62 -6.47 1.73 -10.71
C TYR A 62 -6.06 2.97 -9.92
N THR A 63 -6.60 4.14 -10.29
CA THR A 63 -6.26 5.40 -9.61
C THR A 63 -6.69 5.39 -8.14
N ASP A 64 -7.89 4.85 -7.85
CA ASP A 64 -8.38 4.69 -6.47
C ASP A 64 -7.50 3.73 -5.67
N MET A 65 -7.19 2.55 -6.22
CA MET A 65 -6.34 1.55 -5.57
C MET A 65 -4.93 2.11 -5.29
N HIS A 66 -4.34 2.78 -6.27
CA HIS A 66 -3.02 3.40 -6.14
C HIS A 66 -3.03 4.52 -5.09
N HIS A 67 -4.08 5.34 -5.03
CA HIS A 67 -4.23 6.36 -3.99
C HIS A 67 -4.35 5.75 -2.59
N ARG A 68 -5.16 4.69 -2.44
CA ARG A 68 -5.38 3.98 -1.15
C ARG A 68 -4.12 3.28 -0.67
N LEU A 69 -3.35 2.66 -1.56
CA LEU A 69 -2.06 2.07 -1.21
C LEU A 69 -1.05 3.13 -0.75
N ASN A 70 -0.97 4.27 -1.44
CA ASN A 70 -0.08 5.36 -1.03
C ASN A 70 -0.47 5.99 0.30
N THR A 71 -1.76 6.16 0.58
CA THR A 71 -2.23 6.66 1.88
C THR A 71 -2.01 5.65 2.99
N GLY A 72 -2.25 4.37 2.74
CA GLY A 72 -1.95 3.29 3.70
C GLY A 72 -0.46 3.20 4.03
N HIS A 73 0.42 3.34 3.03
CA HIS A 73 1.87 3.36 3.23
C HIS A 73 2.32 4.54 4.11
N LYS A 74 1.78 5.74 3.86
CA LYS A 74 2.08 6.93 4.69
C LYS A 74 1.61 6.74 6.13
N ALA A 75 0.38 6.27 6.34
CA ALA A 75 -0.16 6.03 7.67
C ALA A 75 0.65 4.98 8.46
N SER A 76 1.14 3.92 7.79
CA SER A 76 1.99 2.91 8.43
C SER A 76 3.34 3.49 8.88
N ASN A 77 3.96 4.33 8.05
CA ASN A 77 5.21 5.02 8.40
C ASN A 77 5.02 6.02 9.55
N GLU A 78 3.93 6.79 9.54
CA GLU A 78 3.60 7.74 10.61
C GLU A 78 3.37 7.02 11.93
N ALA A 79 2.62 5.90 11.91
CA ALA A 79 2.43 5.07 13.09
C ALA A 79 3.77 4.59 13.65
N GLN A 80 4.67 4.09 12.80
CA GLN A 80 6.01 3.65 13.21
C GLN A 80 6.82 4.77 13.87
N GLN A 81 6.81 5.99 13.32
CA GLN A 81 7.50 7.14 13.92
C GLN A 81 6.92 7.53 15.29
N ILE A 82 5.60 7.59 15.41
CA ILE A 82 4.93 7.93 16.68
C ILE A 82 5.31 6.91 17.77
N PHE A 83 5.34 5.62 17.43
CA PHE A 83 5.76 4.59 18.39
C PHE A 83 7.23 4.73 18.80
N GLN A 84 8.14 4.97 17.86
CA GLN A 84 9.57 5.19 18.18
C GLN A 84 9.79 6.42 19.05
N ASP A 85 9.07 7.51 18.79
CA ASP A 85 9.16 8.73 19.60
C ASP A 85 8.55 8.54 21.00
N GLY A 86 7.46 7.79 21.11
CA GLY A 86 6.88 7.37 22.39
C GLY A 86 7.87 6.56 23.23
N ASP A 87 8.55 5.59 22.62
CA ASP A 87 9.53 4.74 23.27
C ASP A 87 10.75 5.52 23.76
N ARG A 88 11.31 6.40 22.90
CA ARG A 88 12.41 7.30 23.29
C ARG A 88 12.06 8.19 24.47
N ARG A 89 10.84 8.75 24.48
CA ARG A 89 10.35 9.60 25.58
C ARG A 89 10.14 8.80 26.86
N GLY A 90 9.60 7.58 26.75
CA GLY A 90 9.44 6.67 27.89
C GLY A 90 10.79 6.29 28.50
N ALA A 91 11.76 5.90 27.67
CA ALA A 91 13.11 5.59 28.11
C ALA A 91 13.81 6.79 28.78
N ALA A 92 13.56 8.02 28.33
CA ALA A 92 14.13 9.22 28.94
C ALA A 92 13.48 9.61 30.30
N ILE A 93 12.26 9.14 30.58
CA ILE A 93 11.55 9.43 31.84
C ILE A 93 11.80 8.34 32.89
N PHE A 94 12.01 7.09 32.46
CA PHE A 94 12.13 5.93 33.34
C PHE A 94 13.54 5.30 33.37
N GLY A 95 14.48 5.78 32.56
CA GLY A 95 15.90 5.42 32.59
C GLY A 95 16.73 6.42 33.38
#